data_AF-A0A1E7IU47-F1
#
_entry.id   AF-A0A1E7IU47-F1
#
_cell.length_a   1.000
_cell.length_b   1.000
_cell.length_c   1.000
_cell.angle_alpha   90.00
_cell.angle_beta   90.00
_cell.angle_gamma   90.00
#
_symmetry.space_group_name_H-M   'P 1'
#
loop_
_entity.id
_entity.type
_entity.pdbx_description
1 polymer ?
#
loop_
_entity_poly.entity_id
_entity_poly.type
_entity_poly.pdbx_seq_one_letter_code
_entity_poly.pdbx_strand_id
1 'polypeptide(L)'
;MFLYRHVIGREVGDLGDVIRARKPRRLPVVMTREEVKAVLANLAGDRWLAASLMYGAGLRLMECLRLRVQDIDFTRNELLVRSGKGDKDRITMLPETLKVPLEERLEVVKAVHARDLGDGWGRVEMPGALDRKYPEGPEGDRHF
;
A
#
# COMPACT_ATOMS: atom_id res chain seq x y z
N MET A 1 -7.81 34.06 -5.84
CA MET A 1 -7.77 35.35 -6.58
C MET A 1 -6.55 35.39 -7.48
N PHE A 2 -6.59 34.75 -8.65
CA PHE A 2 -5.52 34.87 -9.66
C PHE A 2 -6.10 35.46 -10.94
N LEU A 3 -7.20 34.86 -11.41
CA LEU A 3 -7.95 35.27 -12.59
C LEU A 3 -8.35 36.76 -12.59
N TYR A 4 -9.02 37.25 -11.55
CA TYR A 4 -9.53 38.63 -11.53
C TYR A 4 -8.42 39.69 -11.47
N ARG A 5 -7.34 39.45 -10.73
CA ARG A 5 -6.27 40.44 -10.53
C ARG A 5 -5.23 40.44 -11.66
N HIS A 6 -4.93 39.28 -12.23
CA HIS A 6 -3.84 39.15 -13.22
C HIS A 6 -4.32 39.00 -14.66
N VAL A 7 -5.60 38.69 -14.90
CA VAL A 7 -6.13 38.51 -16.27
C VAL A 7 -7.10 39.62 -16.67
N ILE A 8 -7.89 40.17 -15.73
CA ILE A 8 -9.01 41.09 -16.04
C ILE A 8 -8.71 42.56 -15.67
N GLY A 9 -7.60 42.85 -14.97
CA GLY A 9 -7.12 44.21 -14.74
C GLY A 9 -8.07 45.12 -13.95
N ARG A 10 -8.97 44.56 -13.13
CA ARG A 10 -9.86 45.33 -12.24
C ARG A 10 -9.42 45.19 -10.79
N GLU A 11 -9.24 46.31 -10.11
CA GLU A 11 -9.05 46.34 -8.65
C GLU A 11 -10.38 45.98 -7.99
N VAL A 12 -10.45 44.74 -7.50
CA VAL A 12 -11.58 44.30 -6.69
C VAL A 12 -11.28 44.80 -5.28
N GLY A 13 -12.02 45.82 -4.85
CA GLY A 13 -11.96 46.35 -3.48
C GLY A 13 -12.22 45.29 -2.42
N ASP A 14 -11.85 45.59 -1.18
CA ASP A 14 -11.75 44.66 -0.05
C ASP A 14 -13.03 43.83 0.15
N LEU A 15 -12.98 42.59 -0.35
CA LEU A 15 -13.95 41.56 -0.04
C LEU A 15 -13.43 40.90 1.23
N GLY A 16 -13.92 41.39 2.38
CA GLY A 16 -13.54 40.95 3.72
C GLY A 16 -13.58 39.43 3.90
N ASP A 17 -13.05 38.98 5.05
CA ASP A 17 -12.73 37.58 5.37
C ASP A 17 -13.52 36.54 4.58
N VAL A 18 -12.86 35.99 3.55
CA VAL A 18 -13.38 34.89 2.75
C VAL A 18 -13.48 33.67 3.65
N ILE A 19 -14.63 33.52 4.33
CA ILE A 19 -14.93 32.34 5.14
C ILE A 19 -15.03 31.15 4.18
N ARG A 20 -13.92 30.40 4.08
CA ARG A 20 -13.84 29.18 3.30
C ARG A 20 -14.90 28.21 3.84
N ALA A 21 -15.96 27.98 3.07
CA ALA A 21 -17.00 27.02 3.43
C ALA A 21 -16.36 25.66 3.69
N ARG A 22 -16.35 25.20 4.96
CA ARG A 22 -15.92 23.85 5.31
C ARG A 22 -16.94 22.88 4.75
N LYS A 23 -16.56 22.11 3.72
CA LYS A 23 -17.37 20.99 3.21
C LYS A 23 -17.76 20.10 4.40
N PRO A 24 -19.05 19.83 4.63
CA PRO A 24 -19.47 18.93 5.71
C PRO A 24 -18.81 17.57 5.49
N ARG A 25 -18.05 17.11 6.48
CA ARG A 25 -17.42 15.78 6.48
C ARG A 25 -18.55 14.76 6.59
N ARG A 26 -18.96 14.18 5.46
CA ARG A 26 -19.87 13.03 5.47
C ARG A 26 -19.18 11.91 6.24
N LEU A 27 -19.92 11.29 7.16
CA LEU A 27 -19.46 10.08 7.84
C LEU A 27 -19.11 9.04 6.76
N PRO A 28 -17.96 8.35 6.86
CA PRO A 28 -17.64 7.28 5.93
C PRO A 28 -18.77 6.25 5.99
N VAL A 29 -19.39 5.96 4.84
CA VAL A 29 -20.26 4.79 4.74
C VAL A 29 -19.33 3.59 4.79
N VAL A 30 -19.34 2.88 5.92
CA VAL A 30 -18.58 1.65 6.11
C VAL A 30 -19.42 0.48 5.63
N MET A 31 -18.78 -0.48 4.96
CA MET A 31 -19.45 -1.71 4.55
C MET A 31 -19.76 -2.59 5.77
N THR A 32 -20.88 -3.29 5.74
CA THR A 32 -21.19 -4.35 6.71
C THR A 32 -20.32 -5.58 6.46
N ARG A 33 -20.29 -6.52 7.42
CA ARG A 33 -19.53 -7.77 7.27
C ARG A 33 -20.07 -8.60 6.11
N GLU A 34 -21.38 -8.59 5.91
CA GLU A 34 -22.09 -9.29 4.85
C GLU A 34 -21.75 -8.70 3.48
N GLU A 35 -21.70 -7.36 3.37
CA GLU A 35 -21.30 -6.67 2.13
C GLU A 35 -19.84 -6.97 1.79
N VAL A 36 -18.93 -6.92 2.77
CA VAL A 36 -17.53 -7.28 2.55
C VAL A 36 -17.41 -8.73 2.08
N LYS A 37 -18.14 -9.66 2.71
CA LYS A 37 -18.15 -11.06 2.31
C LYS A 37 -18.66 -11.24 0.88
N ALA A 38 -19.72 -10.52 0.49
CA ALA A 38 -20.25 -10.54 -0.87
C ALA A 38 -19.24 -10.00 -1.90
N VAL A 39 -18.53 -8.93 -1.57
CA VAL A 39 -17.46 -8.39 -2.43
C VAL A 39 -16.32 -9.39 -2.57
N LEU A 40 -15.81 -9.92 -1.45
CA LEU A 40 -14.72 -10.89 -1.46
C LEU A 40 -15.10 -12.17 -2.21
N ALA A 41 -16.36 -12.62 -2.15
CA ALA A 41 -16.82 -13.80 -2.88
C ALA A 41 -16.76 -13.65 -4.42
N ASN A 42 -16.70 -12.42 -4.93
CA ASN A 42 -16.58 -12.13 -6.37
C ASN A 42 -15.13 -11.86 -6.81
N LEU A 43 -14.17 -11.94 -5.89
CA LEU A 43 -12.74 -11.77 -6.20
C LEU A 43 -12.05 -13.13 -6.24
N ALA A 44 -11.00 -13.24 -7.06
CA ALA A 44 -10.18 -14.43 -7.17
C ALA A 44 -8.68 -14.06 -7.25
N GLY A 45 -7.83 -15.04 -6.89
CA GLY A 45 -6.37 -14.93 -6.95
C GLY A 45 -5.81 -13.71 -6.22
N ASP A 46 -4.87 -13.01 -6.83
CA ASP A 46 -4.12 -11.89 -6.24
C ASP A 46 -5.02 -10.76 -5.74
N ARG A 47 -6.13 -10.50 -6.46
CA ARG A 47 -7.08 -9.44 -6.10
C ARG A 47 -7.84 -9.79 -4.84
N TRP A 48 -8.21 -11.06 -4.68
CA TRP A 48 -8.84 -11.58 -3.47
C TRP A 48 -7.88 -11.48 -2.28
N LEU A 49 -6.63 -11.89 -2.47
CA LEU A 49 -5.62 -11.84 -1.41
C LEU A 49 -5.33 -10.40 -0.98
N ALA A 50 -5.15 -9.48 -1.94
CA ALA A 50 -4.94 -8.06 -1.66
C ALA A 50 -6.13 -7.43 -0.92
N ALA A 51 -7.35 -7.66 -1.39
CA ALA A 51 -8.56 -7.16 -0.73
C ALA A 51 -8.71 -7.73 0.69
N SER A 52 -8.39 -9.02 0.87
CA SER A 52 -8.46 -9.68 2.17
C SER A 52 -7.41 -9.17 3.15
N LEU A 53 -6.19 -8.88 2.68
CA LEU A 53 -5.14 -8.24 3.49
C LEU A 53 -5.52 -6.81 3.88
N MET A 54 -6.07 -6.03 2.93
CA MET A 54 -6.55 -4.68 3.22
C MET A 54 -7.64 -4.67 4.28
N TYR A 55 -8.60 -5.60 4.19
CA TYR A 55 -9.69 -5.70 5.16
C TYR A 55 -9.23 -6.28 6.51
N GLY A 56 -8.54 -7.42 6.50
CA GLY A 56 -8.19 -8.16 7.71
C GLY A 56 -7.00 -7.59 8.48
N ALA A 57 -6.03 -7.00 7.79
CA ALA A 57 -4.85 -6.38 8.40
C ALA A 57 -4.91 -4.84 8.40
N GLY A 58 -5.97 -4.24 7.87
CA GLY A 58 -6.15 -2.78 7.85
C GLY A 58 -5.11 -2.04 7.01
N LEU A 59 -4.63 -2.66 5.93
CA LEU A 59 -3.68 -2.04 5.00
C LEU A 59 -4.38 -1.04 4.09
N ARG A 60 -3.72 0.08 3.83
CA ARG A 60 -4.08 0.97 2.71
C ARG A 60 -3.66 0.31 1.40
N LEU A 61 -4.30 0.68 0.30
CA LEU A 61 -3.99 0.15 -1.03
C LEU A 61 -2.49 0.19 -1.35
N MET A 62 -1.85 1.34 -1.16
CA MET A 62 -0.42 1.49 -1.45
C MET A 62 0.48 0.73 -0.46
N GLU A 63 0.04 0.51 0.77
CA GLU A 63 0.77 -0.30 1.75
C GLU A 63 0.71 -1.78 1.35
N CYS A 64 -0.47 -2.26 0.92
CA CYS A 64 -0.65 -3.62 0.44
C CYS A 64 0.15 -3.90 -0.84
N LEU A 65 0.16 -2.96 -1.80
CA LEU A 65 0.87 -3.14 -3.07
C LEU A 65 2.40 -3.04 -2.94
N ARG A 66 2.90 -2.44 -1.87
CA ARG A 66 4.34 -2.28 -1.60
C ARG A 66 4.85 -3.21 -0.51
N LEU A 67 4.01 -4.10 0.00
CA LEU A 67 4.39 -5.06 1.03
C LEU A 67 5.52 -5.95 0.51
N ARG A 68 6.59 -6.11 1.29
CA ARG A 68 7.72 -6.96 0.95
C ARG A 68 7.68 -8.26 1.75
N VAL A 69 8.32 -9.31 1.24
CA VAL A 69 8.39 -10.62 1.90
C VAL A 69 8.98 -10.50 3.31
N GLN A 70 10.06 -9.73 3.45
CA GLN A 70 10.72 -9.42 4.73
C GLN A 70 9.84 -8.73 5.78
N ASP A 71 8.73 -8.11 5.35
CA ASP A 71 7.83 -7.37 6.23
C ASP A 71 6.73 -8.29 6.81
N ILE A 72 6.77 -9.59 6.50
CA ILE A 72 5.79 -10.59 6.95
C ILE A 72 6.44 -11.52 7.97
N ASP A 73 5.91 -11.56 9.19
CA ASP A 73 6.29 -12.51 10.24
C ASP A 73 5.17 -13.53 10.45
N PHE A 74 5.33 -14.71 9.84
CA PHE A 74 4.39 -15.83 9.97
C PHE A 74 4.42 -16.51 11.35
N THR A 75 5.49 -16.34 12.12
CA THR A 75 5.60 -16.92 13.48
C THR A 75 4.79 -16.10 14.46
N ARG A 76 4.89 -14.76 14.34
CA ARG A 76 4.22 -13.81 15.24
C ARG A 76 2.86 -13.35 14.74
N ASN A 77 2.49 -13.69 13.51
CA ASN A 77 1.27 -13.21 12.85
C ASN A 77 1.24 -11.69 12.73
N GLU A 78 2.37 -11.12 12.32
CA GLU A 78 2.57 -9.68 12.26
C GLU A 78 3.00 -9.23 10.86
N LEU A 79 2.54 -8.05 10.47
CA LEU A 79 2.93 -7.37 9.24
C LEU A 79 3.54 -6.01 9.60
N LEU A 80 4.75 -5.77 9.12
CA LEU A 80 5.42 -4.47 9.24
C LEU A 80 4.99 -3.56 8.09
N VAL A 81 4.24 -2.52 8.41
CA VAL A 81 3.79 -1.53 7.42
C VAL A 81 4.75 -0.35 7.44
N ARG A 82 5.57 -0.25 6.40
CA ARG A 82 6.53 0.85 6.22
C ARG A 82 5.90 2.12 5.64
N SER A 83 6.44 3.27 6.01
CA SER A 83 6.02 4.59 5.50
C SER A 83 4.51 4.84 5.64
N GLY A 84 3.95 4.55 6.82
CA GLY A 84 2.61 4.97 7.19
C GLY A 84 2.47 6.49 7.24
N LYS A 85 1.27 7.00 7.57
CA LYS A 85 1.00 8.44 7.69
C LYS A 85 2.05 9.12 8.59
N GLY A 86 2.78 10.09 8.05
CA GLY A 86 3.86 10.80 8.75
C GLY A 86 5.21 10.08 8.73
N ASP A 87 5.38 9.14 7.80
CA ASP A 87 6.59 8.33 7.60
C ASP A 87 6.96 7.49 8.84
N LYS A 88 5.92 6.97 9.51
CA LYS A 88 6.06 6.10 10.67
C LYS A 88 5.71 4.68 10.30
N ASP A 89 6.61 3.78 10.67
CA ASP A 89 6.38 2.35 10.59
C ASP A 89 5.40 1.92 11.69
N ARG A 90 4.57 0.92 11.40
CA ARG A 90 3.69 0.30 12.38
C ARG A 90 3.59 -1.20 12.15
N ILE A 91 3.29 -1.94 13.20
CA ILE A 91 2.95 -3.35 13.12
C ILE A 91 1.43 -3.50 13.08
N THR A 92 0.93 -4.40 12.24
CA THR A 92 -0.47 -4.83 12.22
C THR A 92 -0.55 -6.36 12.24
N MET A 93 -1.72 -6.90 12.55
CA MET A 93 -1.91 -8.35 12.65
C MET A 93 -2.13 -8.98 11.26
N LEU A 94 -1.47 -10.12 11.01
CA LEU A 94 -1.77 -11.02 9.90
C LEU A 94 -2.89 -11.99 10.33
N PRO A 95 -4.05 -12.00 9.66
CA PRO A 95 -5.09 -13.00 9.93
C PRO A 95 -4.59 -14.41 9.60
N GLU A 96 -4.83 -15.36 10.51
CA GLU A 96 -4.40 -16.76 10.35
C GLU A 96 -4.92 -17.40 9.06
N THR A 97 -6.17 -17.05 8.68
CA THR A 97 -6.82 -17.55 7.47
C THR A 97 -6.14 -17.12 6.17
N LEU A 98 -5.27 -16.09 6.23
CA LEU A 98 -4.54 -15.59 5.07
C LEU A 98 -3.12 -16.12 4.98
N LYS A 99 -2.63 -16.89 5.96
CA LYS A 99 -1.27 -17.45 5.91
C LYS A 99 -1.06 -18.37 4.72
N VAL A 100 -1.89 -19.41 4.61
CA VAL A 100 -1.76 -20.41 3.53
C VAL A 100 -1.87 -19.76 2.14
N PRO A 101 -2.89 -18.93 1.84
CA PRO A 101 -2.95 -18.22 0.56
C PRO A 101 -1.76 -17.29 0.30
N LEU A 102 -1.17 -16.72 1.36
CA LEU A 102 -0.01 -15.83 1.24
C LEU A 102 1.27 -16.63 0.98
N GLU A 103 1.48 -17.75 1.66
CA GLU A 103 2.59 -18.69 1.41
C GLU A 103 2.54 -19.23 -0.03
N GLU A 104 1.37 -19.68 -0.49
CA GLU A 104 1.17 -20.13 -1.88
C GLU A 104 1.53 -19.01 -2.88
N ARG A 105 1.16 -17.77 -2.57
CA ARG A 105 1.51 -16.62 -3.40
C ARG A 105 3.01 -16.35 -3.39
N LEU A 106 3.69 -16.50 -2.26
CA LEU A 106 5.14 -16.31 -2.16
C LEU A 106 5.90 -17.32 -3.03
N GLU A 107 5.45 -18.58 -3.08
CA GLU A 107 6.05 -19.58 -3.97
C GLU A 107 5.93 -19.20 -5.46
N VAL A 108 4.77 -18.68 -5.88
CA VAL A 108 4.58 -18.18 -7.25
C VAL A 108 5.51 -16.99 -7.53
N VAL A 109 5.58 -16.02 -6.61
CA VAL A 109 6.45 -14.84 -6.76
C VAL A 109 7.92 -15.24 -6.80
N LYS A 110 8.33 -16.22 -5.99
CA LYS A 110 9.69 -16.76 -6.00
C LYS A 110 10.06 -17.40 -7.33
N ALA A 111 9.15 -18.19 -7.91
CA ALA A 111 9.36 -18.79 -9.22
C ALA A 111 9.46 -17.74 -10.35
N VAL A 112 8.64 -16.68 -10.28
CA VAL A 112 8.74 -15.54 -11.20
C VAL A 112 10.07 -14.83 -11.04
N HIS A 113 10.47 -14.51 -9.81
CA HIS A 113 11.73 -13.83 -9.53
C HIS A 113 12.95 -14.63 -9.99
N ALA A 114 12.96 -15.95 -9.76
CA ALA A 114 14.02 -16.84 -10.22
C ALA A 114 14.16 -16.84 -11.76
N ARG A 115 13.03 -16.75 -12.47
CA ARG A 115 13.03 -16.62 -13.93
C ARG A 115 13.59 -15.26 -14.36
N ASP A 116 13.13 -14.19 -13.73
CA ASP A 116 13.59 -12.82 -14.04
C ASP A 116 15.10 -12.66 -13.81
N LEU A 117 15.65 -13.32 -12.78
CA LEU A 117 17.10 -13.40 -12.53
C LEU A 117 17.82 -14.13 -13.67
N GLY A 118 17.28 -15.27 -14.12
CA GLY A 118 17.82 -16.01 -15.27
C GLY A 118 17.82 -15.21 -16.57
N ASP A 119 16.85 -14.32 -16.74
CA ASP A 119 16.71 -13.44 -17.90
C ASP A 119 17.49 -12.12 -17.77
N GLY A 120 18.12 -11.86 -16.62
CA GLY A 120 18.94 -10.65 -16.35
C GLY A 120 18.15 -9.42 -15.89
N TRP A 121 16.89 -9.57 -15.49
CA TRP A 121 15.98 -8.48 -15.10
C TRP A 121 15.66 -8.42 -13.59
N GLY A 122 16.27 -9.28 -12.76
CA GLY A 122 15.94 -9.44 -11.34
C GLY A 122 16.28 -8.28 -10.38
N ARG A 123 16.47 -7.05 -10.87
CA ARG A 123 16.67 -5.88 -10.00
C ARG A 123 15.35 -5.45 -9.35
N VAL A 124 15.32 -5.42 -8.02
CA VAL A 124 14.20 -4.90 -7.23
C VAL A 124 14.61 -3.55 -6.62
N GLU A 125 13.69 -2.59 -6.59
CA GLU A 125 13.88 -1.32 -5.87
C GLU A 125 14.19 -1.60 -4.40
N MET A 126 15.31 -1.12 -3.85
CA MET A 126 15.63 -1.28 -2.42
C MET A 126 15.24 -0.03 -1.62
N PRO A 127 14.75 -0.18 -0.39
CA PRO A 127 14.37 0.97 0.42
C PRO A 127 15.58 1.78 0.92
N GLY A 128 15.54 3.10 0.77
CA GLY A 128 16.49 4.03 1.37
C GLY A 128 17.91 3.88 0.82
N ALA A 129 18.89 3.69 1.70
CA ALA A 129 20.30 3.55 1.32
C ALA A 129 20.74 2.09 1.07
N LEU A 130 19.82 1.12 1.10
CA LEU A 130 20.15 -0.29 0.92
C LEU A 130 20.76 -0.57 -0.45
N ASP A 131 20.34 0.14 -1.50
CA ASP A 131 20.96 0.08 -2.83
C ASP A 131 22.47 0.45 -2.79
N ARG A 132 22.88 1.35 -1.89
CA ARG A 132 24.31 1.70 -1.73
C ARG A 132 25.08 0.66 -0.95
N LYS A 133 24.43 -0.04 -0.02
CA LYS A 133 25.06 -1.06 0.82
C LYS A 133 25.17 -2.39 0.08
N TYR A 134 24.22 -2.69 -0.79
CA TYR A 134 24.17 -3.89 -1.62
C TYR A 134 24.04 -3.51 -3.09
N PRO A 135 25.17 -3.07 -3.72
CA PRO A 135 25.16 -2.58 -5.10
C PRO A 135 24.83 -3.65 -6.15
N GLU A 136 24.93 -4.94 -5.79
CA GLU A 136 24.48 -6.07 -6.63
C GLU A 136 22.96 -6.32 -6.53
N GLY A 137 22.24 -5.51 -5.76
CA GLY A 137 20.79 -5.60 -5.62
C GLY A 137 20.35 -6.85 -4.81
N PRO A 138 19.11 -7.34 -5.00
CA PRO A 138 18.55 -8.43 -4.21
C PRO A 138 19.22 -9.80 -4.45
N GLU A 139 20.15 -9.93 -5.40
CA GLU A 139 20.94 -11.16 -5.62
C GLU A 139 21.66 -11.63 -4.34
N GLY A 140 21.99 -10.70 -3.43
CA GLY A 140 22.63 -10.99 -2.15
C GLY A 140 21.67 -11.17 -0.96
N ASP A 141 20.37 -10.92 -1.11
CA ASP A 141 19.42 -10.96 0.00
C ASP A 141 18.85 -12.37 0.17
N ARG A 142 19.32 -13.08 1.20
CA ARG A 142 18.98 -14.49 1.50
C ARG A 142 17.54 -14.69 1.99
N HIS A 143 16.66 -13.72 1.78
CA HIS A 143 15.34 -13.63 2.39
C HIS A 143 14.17 -13.75 1.38
N PHE A 144 14.46 -14.24 0.17
CA PHE A 144 13.46 -14.86 -0.72
C PHE A 144 13.27 -16.35 -0.44
#